data_AF-A0A0N1HTC8-F1
#
_entry.id   AF-A0A0N1HTC8-F1
#
_cell.length_a   1.000
_cell.length_b   1.000
_cell.length_c   1.000
_cell.angle_alpha   90.00
_cell.angle_beta   90.00
_cell.angle_gamma   90.00
#
_symmetry.space_group_name_H-M   'P 1'
#
loop_
_entity.id
_entity.type
_entity.pdbx_description
1 polymer ?
#
loop_
_entity_poly.entity_id
_entity_poly.type
_entity_poly.pdbx_seq_one_letter_code
_entity_poly.pdbx_strand_id
1 'polypeptide(L)'
;MENMGLQREQQYGVLDVFSLSGTSAVDDIVVHMHNPFEDEEFMYMGPLNRSDTAWTAKQRAKHDVDNPRSIFLPLNIFLKIVNSMQLCYVSTIESDATYFEGEWKGESAGGNPTFVTWRKNPLYYISNHGNEAVTLTFVVKQKDQRHLKIPTEDTFYMQCGMILSQYSYLYPIPTFWVTGNNHKAIHKSLFLNSREVANTVTIPPQSLCYLVPSCMRKGEEASFLLAAYRMAHEDYSQITMRRLDIPDMDWRNPAYGNVQLQMRTKDRLDFYVDEETDVHILMHQTKPYVSQDGWRRHGGGLHGHVPVRRYGPQNCRRARSH
;
A
#
# COMPACT_ATOMS: atom_id res chain seq x y z
N MET A 1 27.43 -18.28 -12.36
CA MET A 1 27.00 -18.21 -10.95
C MET A 1 27.65 -19.36 -10.18
N GLU A 2 27.33 -20.61 -10.49
CA GLU A 2 27.97 -21.80 -9.87
C GLU A 2 29.50 -21.80 -10.03
N ASN A 3 30.03 -21.50 -11.22
CA ASN A 3 31.48 -21.40 -11.45
C ASN A 3 32.19 -20.30 -10.63
N MET A 4 31.44 -19.43 -9.95
CA MET A 4 31.99 -18.39 -9.07
C MET A 4 31.94 -18.80 -7.58
N GLY A 5 31.47 -20.00 -7.25
CA GLY A 5 31.21 -20.43 -5.86
C GLY A 5 29.86 -19.95 -5.31
N LEU A 6 28.94 -19.48 -6.17
CA LEU A 6 27.61 -19.05 -5.76
C LEU A 6 26.55 -20.08 -6.14
N GLN A 7 25.76 -20.48 -5.15
CA GLN A 7 24.72 -21.50 -5.26
C GLN A 7 23.37 -20.88 -5.63
N ARG A 8 22.63 -21.55 -6.50
CA ARG A 8 21.27 -21.15 -6.87
C ARG A 8 20.29 -21.49 -5.76
N GLU A 9 19.24 -20.70 -5.63
CA GLU A 9 18.13 -20.92 -4.68
C GLU A 9 18.59 -20.96 -3.21
N GLN A 10 19.73 -20.33 -2.91
CA GLN A 10 20.28 -20.21 -1.57
C GLN A 10 20.21 -18.77 -1.05
N GLN A 11 20.27 -18.63 0.27
CA GLN A 11 20.21 -17.34 0.96
C GLN A 11 21.61 -16.88 1.35
N TYR A 12 21.91 -15.63 1.07
CA TYR A 12 23.15 -14.97 1.46
C TYR A 12 22.81 -13.71 2.24
N GLY A 13 23.61 -13.38 3.26
CA GLY A 13 23.44 -12.15 4.04
C GLY A 13 24.17 -10.99 3.36
N VAL A 14 23.52 -9.85 3.14
CA VAL A 14 24.23 -8.61 2.78
C VAL A 14 24.77 -7.99 4.06
N LEU A 15 26.06 -7.74 4.12
CA LEU A 15 26.77 -7.20 5.29
C LEU A 15 27.05 -5.70 5.14
N ASP A 16 27.45 -5.26 3.95
CA ASP A 16 27.79 -3.86 3.68
C ASP A 16 27.64 -3.50 2.20
N VAL A 17 27.48 -2.22 1.90
CA VAL A 17 27.52 -1.65 0.54
C VAL A 17 28.39 -0.41 0.57
N PHE A 18 29.52 -0.44 -0.14
CA PHE A 18 30.51 0.62 -0.07
C PHE A 18 31.11 0.93 -1.44
N SER A 19 31.79 2.07 -1.53
CA SER A 19 32.52 2.50 -2.73
C SER A 19 34.02 2.20 -2.57
N LEU A 20 34.65 1.66 -3.62
CA LEU A 20 36.08 1.33 -3.62
C LEU A 20 36.97 2.57 -3.63
N SER A 21 36.60 3.59 -4.40
CA SER A 21 37.39 4.83 -4.61
C SER A 21 36.77 6.09 -4.01
N GLY A 22 35.55 5.99 -3.47
CA GLY A 22 34.77 7.10 -2.91
C GLY A 22 33.77 7.73 -3.88
N THR A 23 33.56 7.17 -5.08
CA THR A 23 32.59 7.66 -6.05
C THR A 23 31.24 6.94 -5.94
N SER A 24 30.21 7.52 -6.55
CA SER A 24 28.88 6.90 -6.66
C SER A 24 28.66 6.20 -8.01
N ALA A 25 29.73 5.97 -8.79
CA ALA A 25 29.63 5.25 -10.06
C ALA A 25 29.27 3.78 -9.79
N VAL A 26 28.37 3.20 -10.60
CA VAL A 26 27.88 1.83 -10.40
C VAL A 26 29.02 0.81 -10.36
N ASP A 27 30.04 0.97 -11.20
CA ASP A 27 31.19 0.07 -11.25
C ASP A 27 32.18 0.25 -10.09
N ASP A 28 32.01 1.30 -9.27
CA ASP A 28 32.80 1.57 -8.07
C ASP A 28 32.10 1.10 -6.78
N ILE A 29 30.80 0.77 -6.86
CA ILE A 29 30.04 0.23 -5.74
C ILE A 29 30.24 -1.28 -5.64
N VAL A 30 30.57 -1.73 -4.43
CA VAL A 30 30.76 -3.13 -4.07
C VAL A 30 29.76 -3.51 -2.97
N VAL A 31 29.16 -4.68 -3.13
CA VAL A 31 28.30 -5.31 -2.14
C VAL A 31 29.11 -6.40 -1.42
N HIS A 32 29.21 -6.29 -0.11
CA HIS A 32 29.80 -7.31 0.75
C HIS A 32 28.70 -8.25 1.26
N MET A 33 28.87 -9.54 1.02
CA MET A 33 27.94 -10.57 1.40
C MET A 33 28.63 -11.65 2.25
N HIS A 34 27.85 -12.28 3.13
CA HIS A 34 28.26 -13.48 3.87
C HIS A 34 27.98 -14.73 3.03
N ASN A 35 29.02 -15.54 2.80
CA ASN A 35 28.88 -16.90 2.32
C ASN A 35 28.43 -17.80 3.48
N PRO A 36 27.31 -18.53 3.42
CA PRO A 36 26.91 -19.44 4.48
C PRO A 36 27.59 -20.84 4.39
N PHE A 37 28.28 -21.17 3.31
CA PHE A 37 28.82 -22.51 3.04
C PHE A 37 30.26 -22.70 3.52
N GLU A 38 30.52 -23.81 4.24
CA GLU A 38 31.82 -24.11 4.85
C GLU A 38 32.77 -24.83 3.90
N ASP A 39 32.24 -25.59 2.93
CA ASP A 39 33.05 -26.40 2.03
C ASP A 39 33.83 -25.55 1.04
N GLU A 40 35.08 -25.94 0.77
CA GLU A 40 35.99 -25.22 -0.14
C GLU A 40 35.45 -25.11 -1.58
N GLU A 41 34.63 -26.06 -2.02
CA GLU A 41 33.97 -26.05 -3.33
C GLU A 41 33.06 -24.82 -3.51
N PHE A 42 32.54 -24.27 -2.40
CA PHE A 42 31.66 -23.11 -2.40
C PHE A 42 32.39 -21.81 -2.07
N MET A 43 33.73 -21.84 -2.06
CA MET A 43 34.52 -20.62 -1.91
C MET A 43 34.34 -19.71 -3.12
N TYR A 44 34.19 -18.41 -2.86
CA TYR A 44 33.93 -17.45 -3.93
C TYR A 44 35.19 -17.18 -4.76
N MET A 45 35.07 -17.43 -6.07
CA MET A 45 36.16 -17.32 -7.05
C MET A 45 35.84 -16.31 -8.17
N GLY A 46 34.74 -15.55 -8.04
CA GLY A 46 34.36 -14.52 -9.01
C GLY A 46 35.24 -13.25 -8.94
N PRO A 47 34.84 -12.16 -9.62
CA PRO A 47 35.53 -10.87 -9.57
C PRO A 47 35.65 -10.34 -8.14
N LEU A 48 36.74 -9.63 -7.82
CA LEU A 48 37.03 -9.17 -6.46
C LEU A 48 37.14 -10.29 -5.42
N ASN A 49 37.48 -11.52 -5.83
CA ASN A 49 37.83 -12.58 -4.89
C ASN A 49 39.10 -12.22 -4.08
N ARG A 50 39.39 -13.00 -3.04
CA ARG A 50 40.54 -12.78 -2.14
C ARG A 50 41.90 -12.74 -2.83
N SER A 51 42.04 -13.38 -3.99
CA SER A 51 43.28 -13.45 -4.76
C SER A 51 43.34 -12.40 -5.87
N ASP A 52 42.31 -11.58 -6.04
CA ASP A 52 42.23 -10.55 -7.06
C ASP A 52 43.24 -9.41 -6.76
N THR A 53 44.00 -9.03 -7.78
CA THR A 53 44.99 -7.94 -7.73
C THR A 53 44.35 -6.55 -7.73
N ALA A 54 43.04 -6.46 -8.02
CA ALA A 54 42.29 -5.21 -7.91
C ALA A 54 42.26 -4.64 -6.48
N TRP A 55 42.45 -5.49 -5.47
CA TRP A 55 42.50 -5.07 -4.07
C TRP A 55 43.80 -4.36 -3.71
N THR A 56 43.71 -3.09 -3.30
CA THR A 56 44.83 -2.37 -2.71
C THR A 56 45.10 -2.82 -1.27
N ALA A 57 46.33 -2.65 -0.78
CA ALA A 57 46.69 -2.96 0.61
C ALA A 57 45.79 -2.23 1.64
N LYS A 58 45.41 -0.98 1.34
CA LYS A 58 44.51 -0.19 2.19
C LYS A 58 43.10 -0.79 2.23
N GLN A 59 42.58 -1.25 1.10
CA GLN A 59 41.25 -1.88 1.04
C GLN A 59 41.25 -3.23 1.75
N ARG A 60 42.30 -4.05 1.60
CA ARG A 60 42.45 -5.32 2.34
C ARG A 60 42.55 -5.15 3.85
N ALA A 61 43.17 -4.07 4.32
CA ALA A 61 43.23 -3.77 5.75
C ALA A 61 41.88 -3.27 6.31
N LYS A 62 41.05 -2.64 5.47
CA LYS A 62 39.76 -2.06 5.87
C LYS A 62 38.62 -3.07 5.79
N HIS A 63 38.58 -3.83 4.71
CA HIS A 63 37.57 -4.83 4.42
C HIS A 63 38.21 -6.18 4.62
N ASP A 64 37.60 -7.07 5.40
CA ASP A 64 38.12 -8.41 5.71
C ASP A 64 38.10 -9.32 4.47
N VAL A 65 38.96 -9.00 3.49
CA VAL A 65 39.03 -9.58 2.14
C VAL A 65 39.50 -11.03 2.18
N ASP A 66 40.38 -11.34 3.12
CA ASP A 66 40.99 -12.67 3.23
C ASP A 66 40.10 -13.68 3.97
N ASN A 67 38.98 -13.22 4.55
CA ASN A 67 38.00 -14.08 5.17
C ASN A 67 37.27 -14.94 4.11
N PRO A 68 37.35 -16.28 4.19
CA PRO A 68 36.72 -17.17 3.21
C PRO A 68 35.19 -17.10 3.19
N ARG A 69 34.60 -16.51 4.24
CA ARG A 69 33.15 -16.28 4.38
C ARG A 69 32.69 -14.94 3.82
N SER A 70 33.61 -14.12 3.30
CA SER A 70 33.31 -12.84 2.66
C SER A 70 33.22 -12.99 1.15
N ILE A 71 32.13 -12.50 0.58
CA ILE A 71 31.93 -12.37 -0.86
C ILE A 71 31.87 -10.88 -1.17
N PHE A 72 32.72 -10.41 -2.06
CA PHE A 72 32.69 -9.03 -2.54
C PHE A 72 32.28 -9.04 -4.01
N LEU A 73 31.14 -8.40 -4.31
CA LEU A 73 30.57 -8.38 -5.64
C LEU A 73 30.46 -6.94 -6.13
N PRO A 74 30.98 -6.62 -7.33
CA PRO A 74 30.62 -5.40 -8.02
C PRO A 74 29.10 -5.28 -8.16
N LEU A 75 28.54 -4.08 -7.93
CA LEU A 75 27.10 -3.85 -7.91
C LEU A 75 26.42 -4.30 -9.21
N ASN A 76 27.05 -4.04 -10.36
CA ASN A 76 26.55 -4.46 -11.67
C ASN A 76 26.43 -5.99 -11.83
N ILE A 77 27.23 -6.79 -11.13
CA ILE A 77 27.14 -8.25 -11.10
C ILE A 77 26.09 -8.67 -10.09
N PHE A 78 26.11 -8.09 -8.88
CA PHE A 78 25.11 -8.35 -7.84
C PHE A 78 23.68 -8.21 -8.40
N LEU A 79 23.40 -7.10 -9.09
CA LEU A 79 22.09 -6.83 -9.71
C LEU A 79 21.70 -7.82 -10.82
N LYS A 80 22.66 -8.54 -11.42
CA LYS A 80 22.38 -9.57 -12.44
C LYS A 80 22.10 -10.94 -11.84
N ILE A 81 22.62 -11.22 -10.65
CA ILE A 81 22.64 -12.57 -10.08
C ILE A 81 21.66 -12.71 -8.90
N VAL A 82 21.39 -11.64 -8.16
CA VAL A 82 20.47 -11.66 -7.03
C VAL A 82 19.04 -11.43 -7.53
N ASN A 83 18.16 -12.37 -7.20
CA ASN A 83 16.77 -12.34 -7.65
C ASN A 83 15.87 -11.51 -6.71
N SER A 84 16.10 -11.57 -5.40
CA SER A 84 15.29 -10.86 -4.42
C SER A 84 16.03 -10.66 -3.10
N MET A 85 15.63 -9.62 -2.35
CA MET A 85 16.00 -9.44 -0.94
C MET A 85 14.80 -9.81 -0.08
N GLN A 86 14.96 -10.82 0.79
CA GLN A 86 13.85 -11.41 1.55
C GLN A 86 13.72 -10.87 2.98
N LEU A 87 14.82 -10.40 3.57
CA LEU A 87 14.86 -9.84 4.92
C LEU A 87 15.77 -8.62 4.92
N CYS A 88 15.24 -7.48 5.37
CA CYS A 88 15.99 -6.24 5.50
C CYS A 88 15.72 -5.66 6.89
N TYR A 89 16.78 -5.50 7.68
CA TYR A 89 16.72 -4.78 8.94
C TYR A 89 16.97 -3.30 8.65
N VAL A 90 15.92 -2.50 8.69
CA VAL A 90 16.01 -1.06 8.43
C VAL A 90 16.22 -0.35 9.76
N SER A 91 17.44 0.12 10.01
CA SER A 91 17.81 0.88 11.22
C SER A 91 17.12 2.23 11.33
N THR A 92 16.57 2.73 10.22
CA THR A 92 15.85 4.00 10.13
C THR A 92 14.38 3.86 10.52
N ILE A 93 13.99 2.91 11.36
CA ILE A 93 12.63 2.81 11.87
C ILE A 93 12.67 3.14 13.37
N GLU A 94 12.11 4.28 13.76
CA GLU A 94 11.95 4.60 15.18
C GLU A 94 11.00 3.57 15.82
N SER A 95 11.43 3.03 16.96
CA SER A 95 10.77 1.92 17.64
C SER A 95 9.44 2.35 18.27
N ASP A 96 8.36 2.13 17.53
CA ASP A 96 7.19 1.32 17.91
C ASP A 96 6.19 1.36 16.74
N ALA A 97 5.87 0.20 16.17
CA ALA A 97 4.92 0.14 15.08
C ALA A 97 3.51 0.42 15.60
N THR A 98 2.70 1.13 14.82
CA THR A 98 1.26 1.20 15.07
C THR A 98 0.61 -0.03 14.45
N TYR A 99 -0.10 -0.81 15.26
CA TYR A 99 -0.70 -2.07 14.85
C TYR A 99 -2.22 -1.96 14.72
N PHE A 100 -2.76 -2.62 13.70
CA PHE A 100 -4.19 -2.76 13.50
C PHE A 100 -4.55 -4.21 13.19
N GLU A 101 -5.38 -4.81 14.03
CA GLU A 101 -5.97 -6.11 13.75
C GLU A 101 -7.05 -5.98 12.67
N GLY A 102 -7.07 -6.94 11.75
CA GLY A 102 -8.02 -6.98 10.65
C GLY A 102 -8.32 -8.40 10.21
N GLU A 103 -9.40 -8.55 9.45
CA GLU A 103 -9.76 -9.81 8.81
C GLU A 103 -10.44 -9.54 7.47
N TRP A 104 -10.15 -10.40 6.50
CA TRP A 104 -10.96 -10.58 5.31
C TRP A 104 -11.93 -11.72 5.62
N LYS A 105 -13.23 -11.43 5.68
CA LYS A 105 -14.27 -12.40 6.04
C LYS A 105 -15.63 -11.98 5.48
N GLY A 106 -16.35 -12.93 4.89
CA GLY A 106 -17.64 -12.70 4.27
C GLY A 106 -17.57 -11.55 3.27
N GLU A 107 -18.36 -10.49 3.51
CA GLU A 107 -18.39 -9.32 2.65
C GLU A 107 -17.06 -8.57 2.56
N SER A 108 -16.22 -8.61 3.60
CA SER A 108 -14.94 -7.90 3.61
C SER A 108 -13.83 -8.64 2.87
N ALA A 109 -14.07 -9.87 2.41
CA ALA A 109 -13.17 -10.60 1.51
C ALA A 109 -13.36 -10.13 0.05
N GLY A 110 -13.12 -8.84 -0.19
CA GLY A 110 -13.48 -8.15 -1.43
C GLY A 110 -12.63 -8.51 -2.65
N GLY A 111 -11.46 -9.12 -2.46
CA GLY A 111 -10.47 -9.38 -3.51
C GLY A 111 -9.76 -8.10 -3.95
N ASN A 112 -8.95 -8.18 -5.02
CA ASN A 112 -8.18 -7.06 -5.57
C ASN A 112 -9.05 -6.02 -6.35
N PRO A 113 -8.51 -4.86 -6.79
CA PRO A 113 -9.29 -3.80 -7.46
C PRO A 113 -9.94 -4.15 -8.80
N THR A 114 -9.63 -5.31 -9.39
CA THR A 114 -10.35 -5.77 -10.59
C THR A 114 -11.77 -6.21 -10.26
N PHE A 115 -12.06 -6.50 -8.99
CA PHE A 115 -13.39 -6.82 -8.50
C PHE A 115 -14.10 -5.58 -7.96
N VAL A 116 -15.38 -5.42 -8.31
CA VAL A 116 -16.24 -4.35 -7.78
C VAL A 116 -16.44 -4.45 -6.25
N THR A 117 -16.17 -5.63 -5.68
CA THR A 117 -16.20 -5.91 -4.24
C THR A 117 -14.95 -5.43 -3.51
N TRP A 118 -13.90 -4.96 -4.21
CA TRP A 118 -12.66 -4.47 -3.58
C TRP A 118 -12.92 -3.38 -2.54
N ARG A 119 -13.89 -2.51 -2.81
CA ARG A 119 -14.34 -1.44 -1.90
C ARG A 119 -14.89 -1.94 -0.55
N LYS A 120 -15.21 -3.23 -0.43
CA LYS A 120 -15.69 -3.86 0.81
C LYS A 120 -14.56 -4.35 1.71
N ASN A 121 -13.31 -4.42 1.22
CA ASN A 121 -12.17 -4.79 2.07
C ASN A 121 -12.01 -3.81 3.25
N PRO A 122 -11.34 -4.22 4.34
CA PRO A 122 -11.00 -3.31 5.43
C PRO A 122 -10.27 -2.05 4.92
N LEU A 123 -10.76 -0.88 5.36
CA LEU A 123 -10.24 0.43 4.98
C LEU A 123 -9.51 1.07 6.16
N TYR A 124 -8.37 1.67 5.89
CA TYR A 124 -7.59 2.43 6.87
C TYR A 124 -7.44 3.87 6.42
N TYR A 125 -7.84 4.79 7.31
CA TYR A 125 -7.76 6.23 7.13
C TYR A 125 -6.34 6.69 7.42
N ILE A 126 -5.73 7.41 6.48
CA ILE A 126 -4.41 8.03 6.64
C ILE A 126 -4.51 9.48 6.18
N SER A 127 -4.32 10.43 7.09
CA SER A 127 -4.34 11.85 6.79
C SER A 127 -3.02 12.49 7.14
N ASN A 128 -2.54 13.35 6.24
CA ASN A 128 -1.38 14.21 6.46
C ASN A 128 -1.84 15.66 6.45
N HIS A 129 -1.80 16.29 7.62
CA HIS A 129 -2.13 17.71 7.80
C HIS A 129 -0.91 18.63 7.66
N GLY A 130 0.29 18.04 7.52
CA GLY A 130 1.53 18.76 7.33
C GLY A 130 1.72 19.27 5.89
N ASN A 131 2.72 20.13 5.74
CA ASN A 131 3.09 20.73 4.45
C ASN A 131 4.12 19.89 3.69
N GLU A 132 4.72 18.90 4.34
CA GLU A 132 5.71 18.00 3.75
C GLU A 132 5.13 16.61 3.56
N ALA A 133 5.62 15.90 2.54
CA ALA A 133 5.33 14.49 2.38
C ALA A 133 6.08 13.68 3.45
N VAL A 134 5.48 12.58 3.88
CA VAL A 134 6.13 11.63 4.80
C VAL A 134 6.12 10.23 4.22
N THR A 135 7.10 9.42 4.59
CA THR A 135 7.25 8.03 4.22
C THR A 135 6.77 7.14 5.36
N LEU A 136 5.96 6.13 5.05
CA LEU A 136 5.53 5.11 6.00
C LEU A 136 5.82 3.73 5.42
N THR A 137 6.25 2.80 6.26
CA THR A 137 6.37 1.39 5.86
C THR A 137 5.23 0.60 6.47
N PHE A 138 4.38 0.03 5.62
CA PHE A 138 3.29 -0.83 6.03
C PHE A 138 3.65 -2.30 5.80
N VAL A 139 3.24 -3.17 6.73
CA VAL A 139 3.42 -4.61 6.61
C VAL A 139 2.10 -5.30 6.90
N VAL A 140 1.58 -6.04 5.92
CA VAL A 140 0.45 -6.96 6.12
C VAL A 140 1.03 -8.28 6.62
N LYS A 141 0.72 -8.66 7.86
CA LYS A 141 1.21 -9.89 8.49
C LYS A 141 0.10 -10.91 8.61
N GLN A 142 0.28 -12.08 8.01
CA GLN A 142 -0.59 -13.24 8.17
C GLN A 142 -0.16 -14.06 9.39
N LYS A 143 -1.10 -14.80 9.99
CA LYS A 143 -0.82 -15.67 11.14
C LYS A 143 0.31 -16.65 10.79
N ASP A 144 1.28 -16.80 11.70
CA ASP A 144 2.39 -17.73 11.48
C ASP A 144 1.88 -19.18 11.48
N GLN A 145 2.15 -19.91 10.41
CA GLN A 145 1.74 -21.29 10.20
C GLN A 145 2.92 -22.27 10.25
N ARG A 146 4.16 -21.79 10.43
CA ARG A 146 5.34 -22.68 10.42
C ARG A 146 5.32 -23.72 11.54
N HIS A 147 4.67 -23.41 12.65
CA HIS A 147 4.46 -24.36 13.76
C HIS A 147 3.46 -25.47 13.43
N LEU A 148 2.64 -25.29 12.38
CA LEU A 148 1.69 -26.29 11.88
C LEU A 148 2.32 -27.22 10.84
N LYS A 149 3.59 -26.97 10.46
CA LYS A 149 4.24 -27.69 9.37
C LYS A 149 4.43 -29.16 9.74
N ILE A 150 3.66 -30.03 9.07
CA ILE A 150 3.91 -31.47 9.00
C ILE A 150 4.90 -31.70 7.85
N PRO A 151 5.82 -32.69 7.91
CA PRO A 151 6.86 -32.88 6.88
C PRO A 151 6.38 -32.98 5.42
N THR A 152 5.09 -33.20 5.20
CA THR A 152 4.47 -33.40 3.89
C THR A 152 3.68 -32.19 3.37
N GLU A 153 3.51 -31.13 4.16
CA GLU A 153 2.68 -29.98 3.77
C GLU A 153 3.46 -28.66 3.86
N ASP A 154 3.34 -27.85 2.81
CA ASP A 154 3.87 -26.50 2.78
C ASP A 154 2.94 -25.53 3.52
N THR A 155 3.54 -24.48 4.09
CA THR A 155 2.77 -23.39 4.70
C THR A 155 1.96 -22.65 3.62
N PHE A 156 0.66 -22.48 3.85
CA PHE A 156 -0.22 -21.82 2.89
C PHE A 156 -0.56 -20.39 3.34
N TYR A 157 0.08 -19.41 2.71
CA TYR A 157 -0.23 -18.00 2.92
C TYR A 157 -1.11 -17.47 1.79
N MET A 158 -2.16 -16.72 2.13
CA MET A 158 -3.00 -16.08 1.13
C MET A 158 -2.16 -15.13 0.30
N GLN A 159 -2.40 -15.11 -1.00
CA GLN A 159 -1.76 -14.13 -1.86
C GLN A 159 -2.37 -12.75 -1.58
N CYS A 160 -1.65 -11.89 -0.87
CA CYS A 160 -2.19 -10.61 -0.41
C CYS A 160 -1.28 -9.43 -0.75
N GLY A 161 -1.86 -8.24 -0.68
CA GLY A 161 -1.20 -6.98 -0.96
C GLY A 161 -1.98 -5.81 -0.38
N MET A 162 -1.52 -4.60 -0.68
CA MET A 162 -2.15 -3.36 -0.25
C MET A 162 -2.12 -2.31 -1.36
N ILE A 163 -3.11 -1.43 -1.32
CA ILE A 163 -3.19 -0.29 -2.23
C ILE A 163 -3.45 0.96 -1.41
N LEU A 164 -2.70 2.02 -1.69
CA LEU A 164 -2.93 3.34 -1.14
C LEU A 164 -3.65 4.18 -2.19
N SER A 165 -4.83 4.68 -1.86
CA SER A 165 -5.65 5.49 -2.75
C SER A 165 -5.89 6.88 -2.17
N GLN A 166 -5.70 7.91 -2.98
CA GLN A 166 -5.94 9.31 -2.64
C GLN A 166 -7.20 9.81 -3.34
N TYR A 167 -7.93 10.73 -2.73
CA TYR A 167 -9.06 11.40 -3.35
C TYR A 167 -8.69 12.09 -4.68
N SER A 168 -9.66 12.26 -5.59
CA SER A 168 -9.46 12.94 -6.88
C SER A 168 -10.29 14.23 -7.03
N TYR A 169 -10.74 14.83 -5.94
CA TYR A 169 -11.67 15.99 -5.90
C TYR A 169 -11.29 17.03 -4.83
N LEU A 170 -11.74 18.28 -4.97
CA LEU A 170 -11.22 19.44 -4.21
C LEU A 170 -11.40 19.38 -2.68
N TYR A 171 -12.49 18.77 -2.19
CA TYR A 171 -12.83 18.76 -0.77
C TYR A 171 -13.08 17.33 -0.28
N PRO A 172 -12.03 16.59 0.12
CA PRO A 172 -12.16 15.22 0.57
C PRO A 172 -12.93 15.11 1.89
N ILE A 173 -13.87 14.17 1.92
CA ILE A 173 -14.51 13.72 3.15
C ILE A 173 -14.20 12.24 3.39
N PRO A 174 -14.03 11.81 4.65
CA PRO A 174 -13.96 10.40 5.00
C PRO A 174 -15.12 9.60 4.37
N THR A 175 -14.81 8.48 3.72
CA THR A 175 -15.81 7.67 3.01
C THR A 175 -15.43 6.20 2.93
N PHE A 176 -16.42 5.31 2.96
CA PHE A 176 -16.25 3.90 2.63
C PHE A 176 -16.29 3.64 1.11
N TRP A 177 -16.60 4.65 0.28
CA TRP A 177 -16.78 4.51 -1.17
C TRP A 177 -15.50 4.79 -1.94
N VAL A 178 -14.45 4.05 -1.61
CA VAL A 178 -13.18 4.12 -2.32
C VAL A 178 -13.25 3.23 -3.57
N THR A 179 -13.31 3.86 -4.74
CA THR A 179 -13.37 3.20 -6.04
C THR A 179 -12.43 3.88 -7.04
N GLY A 180 -12.03 3.16 -8.09
CA GLY A 180 -11.04 3.69 -9.06
C GLY A 180 -11.50 4.93 -9.86
N ASN A 181 -12.79 5.27 -9.82
CA ASN A 181 -13.35 6.46 -10.48
C ASN A 181 -13.34 7.72 -9.59
N ASN A 182 -13.16 7.58 -8.27
CA ASN A 182 -13.23 8.70 -7.33
C ASN A 182 -12.00 8.82 -6.42
N HIS A 183 -11.16 7.78 -6.40
CA HIS A 183 -9.86 7.79 -5.77
C HIS A 183 -8.82 7.26 -6.76
N LYS A 184 -7.69 7.94 -6.82
CA LYS A 184 -6.52 7.55 -7.59
C LYS A 184 -5.64 6.66 -6.71
N ALA A 185 -5.33 5.46 -7.18
CA ALA A 185 -4.28 4.65 -6.56
C ALA A 185 -2.92 5.36 -6.73
N ILE A 186 -2.31 5.74 -5.62
CA ILE A 186 -0.99 6.38 -5.58
C ILE A 186 0.12 5.38 -5.19
N HIS A 187 -0.25 4.21 -4.63
CA HIS A 187 0.64 3.06 -4.46
C HIS A 187 -0.11 1.76 -4.75
N LYS A 188 0.55 0.80 -5.39
CA LYS A 188 0.04 -0.56 -5.60
C LYS A 188 1.15 -1.55 -5.27
N SER A 189 0.94 -2.39 -4.27
CA SER A 189 1.88 -3.45 -3.97
C SER A 189 1.78 -4.59 -4.98
N LEU A 190 2.83 -5.40 -5.07
CA LEU A 190 2.71 -6.77 -5.56
C LEU A 190 1.83 -7.57 -4.59
N PHE A 191 1.12 -8.56 -5.13
CA PHE A 191 0.34 -9.52 -4.36
C PHE A 191 1.16 -10.79 -4.22
N LEU A 192 1.61 -11.09 -2.99
CA LEU A 192 2.54 -12.17 -2.71
C LEU A 192 1.92 -13.16 -1.73
N ASN A 193 2.16 -14.45 -1.95
CA ASN A 193 1.81 -15.54 -1.05
C ASN A 193 2.89 -15.71 0.04
N SER A 194 3.19 -14.60 0.72
CA SER A 194 4.20 -14.55 1.78
C SER A 194 3.54 -14.26 3.12
N ARG A 195 4.16 -14.73 4.21
CA ARG A 195 3.68 -14.45 5.57
C ARG A 195 3.53 -12.94 5.82
N GLU A 196 4.49 -12.16 5.33
CA GLU A 196 4.53 -10.72 5.52
C GLU A 196 4.73 -10.04 4.16
N VAL A 197 3.91 -9.05 3.86
CA VAL A 197 4.01 -8.23 2.64
C VAL A 197 4.26 -6.79 3.04
N ALA A 198 5.50 -6.34 2.87
CA ALA A 198 5.98 -5.02 3.27
C ALA A 198 6.01 -4.04 2.09
N ASN A 199 5.58 -2.81 2.32
CA ASN A 199 5.59 -1.73 1.33
C ASN A 199 5.93 -0.40 2.00
N THR A 200 6.92 0.29 1.46
CA THR A 200 7.22 1.68 1.79
C THR A 200 6.45 2.59 0.84
N VAL A 201 5.68 3.52 1.40
CA VAL A 201 4.79 4.43 0.65
C VAL A 201 4.98 5.87 1.11
N THR A 202 4.82 6.80 0.19
CA THR A 202 4.85 8.24 0.50
C THR A 202 3.43 8.76 0.62
N ILE A 203 3.12 9.39 1.76
CA ILE A 203 1.85 10.08 2.03
C ILE A 203 2.02 11.56 1.63
N PRO A 204 1.30 12.05 0.60
CA PRO A 204 1.42 13.43 0.16
C PRO A 204 1.05 14.44 1.27
N PRO A 205 1.58 15.67 1.24
CA PRO A 205 1.16 16.74 2.16
C PRO A 205 -0.31 17.09 1.95
N GLN A 206 -0.96 17.61 3.00
CA GLN A 206 -2.34 18.11 2.96
C GLN A 206 -3.32 17.12 2.29
N SER A 207 -3.17 15.84 2.62
CA SER A 207 -3.85 14.76 1.90
C SER A 207 -4.66 13.85 2.82
N LEU A 208 -5.68 13.23 2.23
CA LEU A 208 -6.43 12.12 2.81
C LEU A 208 -6.29 10.91 1.88
N CYS A 209 -5.74 9.84 2.41
CA CYS A 209 -5.53 8.58 1.73
C CYS A 209 -6.23 7.43 2.45
N TYR A 210 -6.52 6.37 1.67
CA TYR A 210 -7.08 5.12 2.13
C TYR A 210 -6.12 3.99 1.81
N LEU A 211 -5.64 3.30 2.83
CA LEU A 211 -4.89 2.07 2.67
C LEU A 211 -5.87 0.89 2.72
N VAL A 212 -5.80 0.03 1.71
CA VAL A 212 -6.71 -1.11 1.54
C VAL A 212 -5.88 -2.39 1.40
N PRO A 213 -5.63 -3.13 2.50
CA PRO A 213 -5.11 -4.48 2.42
C PRO A 213 -6.18 -5.42 1.85
N SER A 214 -5.81 -6.27 0.90
CA SER A 214 -6.73 -7.20 0.24
C SER A 214 -6.03 -8.49 -0.19
N CYS A 215 -6.79 -9.57 -0.26
CA CYS A 215 -6.39 -10.79 -0.97
C CYS A 215 -6.46 -10.60 -2.49
N MET A 216 -5.72 -11.41 -3.24
CA MET A 216 -5.73 -11.38 -4.69
C MET A 216 -7.11 -11.76 -5.23
N ARG A 217 -7.75 -12.80 -4.68
CA ARG A 217 -9.07 -13.28 -5.11
C ARG A 217 -10.16 -12.86 -4.13
N LYS A 218 -11.38 -12.69 -4.66
CA LYS A 218 -12.58 -12.46 -3.85
C LYS A 218 -12.95 -13.72 -3.06
N GLY A 219 -13.49 -13.55 -1.85
CA GLY A 219 -13.92 -14.64 -0.98
C GLY A 219 -12.80 -15.37 -0.24
N GLU A 220 -11.53 -14.98 -0.41
CA GLU A 220 -10.43 -15.51 0.38
C GLU A 220 -10.46 -14.92 1.79
N GLU A 221 -10.66 -15.79 2.78
CA GLU A 221 -10.78 -15.39 4.17
C GLU A 221 -9.50 -15.66 4.96
N ALA A 222 -9.02 -14.65 5.67
CA ALA A 222 -7.91 -14.78 6.61
C ALA A 222 -7.86 -13.58 7.57
N SER A 223 -7.39 -13.82 8.78
CA SER A 223 -7.00 -12.75 9.72
C SER A 223 -5.62 -12.22 9.38
N PHE A 224 -5.41 -10.93 9.59
CA PHE A 224 -4.12 -10.27 9.39
C PHE A 224 -3.87 -9.20 10.47
N LEU A 225 -2.60 -8.87 10.65
CA LEU A 225 -2.14 -7.74 11.44
C LEU A 225 -1.48 -6.74 10.49
N LEU A 226 -2.02 -5.53 10.40
CA LEU A 226 -1.40 -4.44 9.67
C LEU A 226 -0.49 -3.67 10.62
N ALA A 227 0.81 -3.62 10.32
CA ALA A 227 1.78 -2.83 11.06
C ALA A 227 2.19 -1.60 10.25
N ALA A 228 2.24 -0.43 10.88
CA ALA A 228 2.69 0.83 10.29
C ALA A 228 3.94 1.31 11.03
N TYR A 229 5.05 1.42 10.30
CA TYR A 229 6.34 1.83 10.79
C TYR A 229 6.68 3.24 10.29
N ARG A 230 7.20 4.07 11.20
CA ARG A 230 7.67 5.42 10.94
C ARG A 230 9.15 5.40 10.61
N MET A 231 9.57 6.22 9.67
CA MET A 231 10.97 6.40 9.31
C MET A 231 11.64 7.37 10.28
N ALA A 232 12.91 7.14 10.58
CA ALA A 232 13.72 8.04 11.38
C ALA A 232 13.88 9.37 10.64
N HIS A 233 13.97 10.46 11.42
CA HIS A 233 14.22 11.81 10.91
C HIS A 233 13.08 12.43 10.08
N GLU A 234 11.87 11.88 10.15
CA GLU A 234 10.65 12.52 9.61
C GLU A 234 9.69 12.91 10.74
N ASP A 235 8.91 13.99 10.55
CA ASP A 235 7.93 14.45 11.52
C ASP A 235 6.53 13.87 11.23
N TYR A 236 6.05 13.02 12.13
CA TYR A 236 4.72 12.39 12.04
C TYR A 236 3.67 13.07 12.92
N SER A 237 3.96 14.22 13.55
CA SER A 237 3.05 14.93 14.44
C SER A 237 1.74 15.33 13.77
N GLN A 238 1.77 15.55 12.45
CA GLN A 238 0.61 15.91 11.63
C GLN A 238 -0.06 14.72 10.93
N ILE A 239 0.36 13.48 11.25
CA ILE A 239 -0.14 12.27 10.63
C ILE A 239 -1.17 11.60 11.54
N THR A 240 -2.36 11.37 10.98
CA THR A 240 -3.40 10.59 11.64
C THR A 240 -3.60 9.28 10.90
N MET A 241 -3.51 8.16 11.62
CA MET A 241 -3.77 6.83 11.10
C MET A 241 -4.75 6.08 12.00
N ARG A 242 -5.77 5.48 11.40
CA ARG A 242 -6.74 4.63 12.11
C ARG A 242 -7.46 3.69 11.15
N ARG A 243 -8.04 2.61 11.66
CA ARG A 243 -9.08 1.90 10.92
C ARG A 243 -10.21 2.88 10.60
N LEU A 244 -10.69 2.86 9.36
CA LEU A 244 -11.75 3.78 8.93
C LEU A 244 -13.01 3.49 9.74
N ASP A 245 -13.43 4.51 10.46
CA ASP A 245 -14.69 4.57 11.17
C ASP A 245 -15.31 5.96 10.93
N ILE A 246 -16.63 5.99 10.74
CA ILE A 246 -17.40 7.20 10.47
C ILE A 246 -18.59 7.21 11.45
N PRO A 247 -18.38 7.69 12.69
CA PRO A 247 -19.34 7.53 13.79
C PRO A 247 -20.72 8.13 13.51
N ASP A 248 -20.77 9.24 12.80
CA ASP A 248 -22.01 9.98 12.50
C ASP A 248 -22.69 9.53 11.20
N MET A 249 -22.37 8.34 10.72
CA MET A 249 -23.02 7.82 9.53
C MET A 249 -24.44 7.35 9.85
N ASP A 250 -25.43 8.15 9.44
CA ASP A 250 -26.84 7.83 9.62
C ASP A 250 -27.28 6.76 8.63
N TRP A 251 -27.16 5.51 9.06
CA TRP A 251 -27.59 4.35 8.30
C TRP A 251 -29.12 4.25 8.15
N ARG A 252 -29.91 4.97 8.96
CA ARG A 252 -31.36 4.76 9.10
C ARG A 252 -32.19 5.69 8.23
N ASN A 253 -31.70 6.90 7.95
CA ASN A 253 -32.46 7.90 7.22
C ASN A 253 -31.94 8.11 5.79
N PRO A 254 -32.82 8.39 4.81
CA PRO A 254 -32.39 8.72 3.45
C PRO A 254 -31.58 10.01 3.48
N ALA A 255 -30.36 9.97 2.96
CA ALA A 255 -29.54 11.18 2.94
C ALA A 255 -30.12 12.28 2.04
N TYR A 256 -30.18 13.47 2.61
CA TYR A 256 -30.64 14.68 1.94
C TYR A 256 -29.45 15.59 1.63
N GLY A 257 -29.42 16.19 0.45
CA GLY A 257 -28.44 17.21 0.06
C GLY A 257 -29.13 18.35 -0.68
N ASN A 258 -28.82 19.59 -0.31
CA ASN A 258 -29.14 20.76 -1.13
C ASN A 258 -27.94 21.02 -2.03
N VAL A 259 -28.17 21.04 -3.33
CA VAL A 259 -27.13 21.36 -4.31
C VAL A 259 -27.52 22.65 -5.00
N GLN A 260 -26.63 23.64 -5.01
CA GLN A 260 -26.80 24.85 -5.81
C GLN A 260 -25.99 24.71 -7.09
N LEU A 261 -26.70 24.54 -8.20
CA LEU A 261 -26.06 24.40 -9.51
C LEU A 261 -25.76 25.79 -10.04
N GLN A 262 -24.48 26.04 -10.27
CA GLN A 262 -24.00 27.27 -10.89
C GLN A 262 -23.50 26.93 -12.30
N MET A 263 -23.59 27.89 -13.22
CA MET A 263 -23.10 27.66 -14.58
C MET A 263 -21.62 27.26 -14.55
N ARG A 264 -21.30 26.15 -15.22
CA ARG A 264 -19.95 25.57 -15.33
C ARG A 264 -19.34 25.04 -14.03
N THR A 265 -20.10 24.92 -12.94
CA THR A 265 -19.65 24.20 -11.74
C THR A 265 -20.15 22.75 -11.73
N LYS A 266 -19.50 21.91 -10.94
CA LYS A 266 -19.93 20.53 -10.67
C LYS A 266 -20.02 20.36 -9.17
N ASP A 267 -21.08 19.70 -8.72
CA ASP A 267 -21.26 19.26 -7.34
C ASP A 267 -21.57 17.76 -7.34
N ARG A 268 -21.17 17.04 -6.29
CA ARG A 268 -21.17 15.57 -6.28
C ARG A 268 -21.95 15.00 -5.09
N LEU A 269 -22.85 14.06 -5.41
CA LEU A 269 -23.66 13.32 -4.45
C LEU A 269 -23.33 11.82 -4.40
N ASP A 270 -22.49 11.37 -3.48
CA ASP A 270 -22.18 9.94 -3.28
C ASP A 270 -23.15 9.24 -2.32
N PHE A 271 -23.67 8.05 -2.65
CA PHE A 271 -24.50 7.25 -1.74
C PHE A 271 -24.28 5.74 -1.94
N TYR A 272 -24.72 4.92 -0.97
CA TYR A 272 -24.46 3.47 -0.91
C TYR A 272 -25.73 2.65 -0.93
N VAL A 273 -25.63 1.48 -1.55
CA VAL A 273 -26.62 0.41 -1.49
C VAL A 273 -25.87 -0.86 -1.07
N ASP A 274 -26.24 -1.43 0.07
CA ASP A 274 -25.65 -2.65 0.65
C ASP A 274 -26.20 -3.93 0.02
N GLU A 275 -27.47 -3.95 -0.34
CA GLU A 275 -28.16 -5.07 -0.94
C GLU A 275 -28.66 -4.75 -2.36
N GLU A 276 -29.03 -5.77 -3.14
CA GLU A 276 -29.68 -5.54 -4.44
C GLU A 276 -31.02 -4.84 -4.21
N THR A 277 -31.12 -3.57 -4.62
CA THR A 277 -32.32 -2.76 -4.42
C THR A 277 -32.51 -1.73 -5.53
N ASP A 278 -33.74 -1.28 -5.69
CA ASP A 278 -34.06 -0.18 -6.58
C ASP A 278 -33.71 1.17 -5.93
N VAL A 279 -32.83 1.93 -6.58
CA VAL A 279 -32.46 3.28 -6.16
C VAL A 279 -33.36 4.30 -6.86
N HIS A 280 -34.18 5.00 -6.08
CA HIS A 280 -35.06 6.04 -6.60
C HIS A 280 -34.55 7.46 -6.34
N ILE A 281 -33.96 8.08 -7.37
CA ILE A 281 -33.55 9.50 -7.41
C ILE A 281 -34.75 10.38 -7.85
N LEU A 282 -35.71 10.75 -6.98
CA LEU A 282 -36.79 11.71 -7.35
C LEU A 282 -36.41 13.15 -7.11
N MET A 283 -36.52 14.04 -8.10
CA MET A 283 -35.88 15.35 -8.23
C MET A 283 -36.76 16.61 -8.02
N HIS A 284 -36.34 17.66 -7.25
CA HIS A 284 -37.12 18.92 -7.07
C HIS A 284 -36.26 20.19 -7.12
N GLN A 285 -36.78 21.19 -7.84
CA GLN A 285 -36.17 22.49 -8.05
C GLN A 285 -36.88 23.56 -7.20
N THR A 286 -36.16 24.15 -6.24
CA THR A 286 -36.71 25.20 -5.36
C THR A 286 -36.60 26.61 -5.94
N LYS A 287 -35.78 26.81 -6.98
CA LYS A 287 -35.57 28.11 -7.65
C LYS A 287 -35.56 27.94 -9.17
N PRO A 288 -36.36 28.70 -9.94
CA PRO A 288 -36.33 28.65 -11.41
C PRO A 288 -34.97 29.10 -11.95
N TYR A 289 -34.58 28.57 -13.12
CA TYR A 289 -33.43 29.08 -13.86
C TYR A 289 -33.72 30.51 -14.35
N VAL A 290 -32.78 31.43 -14.09
CA VAL A 290 -32.84 32.81 -14.58
C VAL A 290 -31.62 33.04 -15.45
N SER A 291 -31.83 33.19 -16.75
CA SER A 291 -30.77 33.61 -17.68
C SER A 291 -30.42 35.09 -17.45
N GLN A 292 -29.19 35.51 -17.78
CA GLN A 292 -28.77 36.92 -17.70
C GLN A 292 -29.63 37.86 -18.56
N ASP A 293 -30.35 37.32 -19.55
CA ASP A 293 -31.17 38.09 -20.49
C ASP A 293 -32.64 38.23 -20.05
N GLY A 294 -32.99 37.88 -18.81
CA GLY A 294 -34.34 38.14 -18.25
C GLY A 294 -35.48 37.27 -18.82
N TRP A 295 -35.19 36.38 -19.77
CA TRP A 295 -36.20 35.47 -20.32
C TRP A 295 -36.31 34.20 -19.47
N ARG A 296 -37.48 34.00 -18.84
CA ARG A 296 -37.90 32.72 -18.27
C ARG A 296 -38.28 31.77 -19.40
N ARG A 297 -37.38 30.86 -19.79
CA ARG A 297 -37.74 29.73 -20.65
C ARG A 297 -38.22 28.56 -19.79
N HIS A 298 -39.47 28.15 -19.98
CA HIS A 298 -39.94 26.82 -19.58
C HIS A 298 -39.31 25.80 -20.55
N GLY A 299 -38.16 25.25 -20.19
CA GLY A 299 -37.51 24.26 -21.05
C GLY A 299 -36.23 23.69 -20.47
N GLY A 300 -36.31 22.43 -20.05
CA GLY A 300 -35.21 21.45 -20.10
C GLY A 300 -33.97 21.75 -19.26
N GLY A 301 -34.03 21.46 -17.96
CA GLY A 301 -32.86 21.38 -17.09
C GLY A 301 -33.11 20.41 -15.95
N LEU A 302 -32.57 19.20 -16.06
CA LEU A 302 -32.75 18.08 -15.14
C LEU A 302 -31.89 18.23 -13.88
N HIS A 303 -32.52 18.34 -12.71
CA HIS A 303 -31.82 18.28 -11.41
C HIS A 303 -32.71 17.79 -10.30
N GLY A 304 -32.13 17.04 -9.36
CA GLY A 304 -32.71 16.93 -8.04
C GLY A 304 -32.27 15.83 -7.08
N HIS A 305 -33.25 15.10 -6.59
CA HIS A 305 -33.54 14.64 -5.24
C HIS A 305 -33.65 13.10 -5.33
N VAL A 306 -33.74 12.43 -4.18
CA VAL A 306 -33.80 10.98 -4.07
C VAL A 306 -34.70 10.61 -2.88
N PRO A 307 -35.98 10.29 -3.05
CA PRO A 307 -36.83 9.62 -2.09
C PRO A 307 -36.89 8.16 -2.49
N VAL A 308 -36.22 7.34 -1.68
CA VAL A 308 -36.46 5.91 -1.66
C VAL A 308 -37.70 5.73 -0.80
N ARG A 309 -38.86 5.48 -1.42
CA ARG A 309 -40.01 4.93 -0.69
C ARG A 309 -39.81 3.42 -0.60
N ARG A 310 -39.57 2.95 0.62
CA ARG A 310 -39.49 1.52 0.96
C ARG A 310 -40.88 0.91 1.07
N TYR A 311 -41.03 -0.27 0.49
CA TYR A 311 -41.87 -1.33 1.06
C TYR A 311 -40.90 -2.39 1.60
N GLY A 312 -40.69 -2.45 2.92
CA GLY A 312 -39.79 -3.43 3.57
C GLY A 312 -38.37 -2.90 3.89
N PRO A 313 -37.64 -3.50 4.85
CA PRO A 313 -36.61 -2.80 5.62
C PRO A 313 -35.16 -2.90 5.07
N GLN A 314 -34.42 -1.79 5.20
CA GLN A 314 -32.93 -1.56 5.22
C GLN A 314 -32.17 -1.42 3.86
N ASN A 315 -31.00 -0.76 3.72
CA ASN A 315 -30.52 0.57 4.17
C ASN A 315 -29.65 1.28 3.09
N CYS A 316 -29.67 2.63 3.01
CA CYS A 316 -29.02 3.39 1.93
C CYS A 316 -28.56 4.78 2.45
N ARG A 317 -27.34 5.22 2.04
CA ARG A 317 -26.72 6.61 2.10
C ARG A 317 -26.01 7.05 3.42
N ARG A 318 -25.33 8.20 3.58
CA ARG A 318 -24.31 9.06 2.86
C ARG A 318 -23.72 10.04 3.91
N ALA A 319 -22.43 10.41 3.81
CA ALA A 319 -21.74 11.37 4.69
C ALA A 319 -21.92 12.84 4.26
N ARG A 320 -22.03 13.78 5.22
CA ARG A 320 -22.03 15.24 5.01
C ARG A 320 -20.71 15.88 5.50
N SER A 321 -20.17 16.80 4.71
CA SER A 321 -19.11 17.77 5.07
C SER A 321 -19.71 19.01 5.74
N HIS A 322 -18.96 19.59 6.67
CA HIS A 322 -19.06 21.02 7.02
C HIS A 322 -18.30 21.88 6.03
#